data_AF-A0A935SQQ9-F1
#
_entry.id   AF-A0A935SQQ9-F1
#
_cell.length_a   1.000
_cell.length_b   1.000
_cell.length_c   1.000
_cell.angle_alpha   90.00
_cell.angle_beta   90.00
_cell.angle_gamma   90.00
#
_symmetry.space_group_name_H-M   'P 1'
#
loop_
_entity.id
_entity.type
_entity.pdbx_description
1 polymer ?
#
loop_
_entity_poly.entity_id
_entity_poly.type
_entity_poly.pdbx_seq_one_letter_code
_entity_poly.pdbx_strand_id
1 'polypeptide(L)'
;MKLEIATYKATKYAIMNFHYSKTMPPYGCSFSVFNNKSEWCGIILYSKGATNKIGAPYGLVQGQVIELVRVALNGKQESTSKAVSISLKMIKN
;
A
#
# COMPACT_ATOMS: atom_id res chain seq x y z
N MET A 1 -5.62 -7.22 -13.77
CA MET A 1 -5.46 -6.45 -12.53
C MET A 1 -4.50 -5.34 -12.84
N LYS A 2 -4.90 -4.12 -12.50
CA LYS A 2 -4.15 -2.88 -12.77
C LYS A 2 -3.97 -2.15 -11.44
N LEU A 3 -2.82 -1.50 -11.27
CA LEU A 3 -2.59 -0.58 -10.16
C LEU A 3 -2.36 0.84 -10.69
N GLU A 4 -2.85 1.82 -9.95
CA GLU A 4 -2.67 3.25 -10.23
C GLU A 4 -2.30 3.98 -8.95
N ILE A 5 -1.67 5.15 -9.03
CA ILE A 5 -1.38 5.97 -7.85
C ILE A 5 -2.71 6.35 -7.19
N ALA A 6 -2.84 6.06 -5.90
CA ALA A 6 -4.03 6.40 -5.12
C ALA A 6 -3.93 7.81 -4.55
N THR A 7 -5.09 8.44 -4.36
CA THR A 7 -5.21 9.69 -3.61
C THR A 7 -5.25 9.41 -2.11
N TYR A 8 -4.93 10.43 -1.30
CA TYR A 8 -5.11 10.37 0.15
C TYR A 8 -6.56 10.02 0.54
N LYS A 9 -7.56 10.60 -0.16
CA LYS A 9 -8.98 10.34 0.08
C LYS A 9 -9.34 8.86 -0.13
N ALA A 10 -8.93 8.28 -1.25
CA ALA A 10 -9.14 6.86 -1.54
C ALA A 10 -8.42 5.96 -0.52
N THR A 11 -7.19 6.35 -0.13
CA THR A 11 -6.38 5.63 0.84
C THR A 11 -7.04 5.60 2.22
N LYS A 12 -7.47 6.76 2.72
CA LYS A 12 -8.18 6.88 3.99
C LYS A 12 -9.48 6.10 3.96
N TYR A 13 -10.28 6.24 2.90
CA TYR A 13 -11.52 5.48 2.75
C TYR A 13 -11.27 3.96 2.83
N ALA A 14 -10.32 3.43 2.05
CA ALA A 14 -10.02 2.01 2.05
C ALA A 14 -9.57 1.51 3.43
N ILE A 15 -8.71 2.26 4.14
CA ILE A 15 -8.25 1.87 5.48
C ILE A 15 -9.41 1.85 6.48
N MET A 16 -10.27 2.87 6.48
CA MET A 16 -11.42 2.94 7.37
C MET A 16 -12.47 1.85 7.04
N ASN A 17 -12.58 1.40 5.80
CA ASN A 17 -13.62 0.43 5.41
C ASN A 17 -13.13 -1.01 5.37
N PHE A 18 -11.87 -1.28 5.01
CA PHE A 18 -11.39 -2.63 4.70
C PHE A 18 -10.20 -3.09 5.54
N HIS A 19 -9.39 -2.18 6.09
CA HIS A 19 -8.30 -2.60 6.99
C HIS A 19 -8.83 -2.88 8.39
N TYR A 20 -8.35 -3.95 9.03
CA TYR A 20 -8.78 -4.33 10.38
C TYR A 20 -8.50 -3.25 11.43
N SER A 21 -7.37 -2.53 11.30
CA SER A 21 -6.94 -1.54 12.31
C SER A 21 -7.73 -0.23 12.29
N LYS A 22 -8.47 0.06 11.20
CA LYS A 22 -9.28 1.28 11.05
C LYS A 22 -8.52 2.59 11.38
N THR A 23 -7.19 2.56 11.21
CA THR A 23 -6.30 3.65 11.64
C THR A 23 -5.32 3.99 10.53
N MET A 24 -5.41 5.25 10.09
CA MET A 24 -4.56 5.83 9.06
C MET A 24 -3.13 5.99 9.60
N PRO A 25 -2.12 5.31 9.03
CA PRO A 25 -0.73 5.57 9.36
C PRO A 25 -0.25 6.86 8.68
N PRO A 26 0.95 7.36 8.99
CA PRO A 26 1.58 8.44 8.23
C PRO A 26 1.54 8.15 6.73
N TYR A 27 1.01 9.10 5.96
CA TYR A 27 0.80 8.92 4.53
C TYR A 27 2.15 8.86 3.78
N GLY A 28 2.20 7.98 2.78
CA GLY A 28 3.37 7.79 1.91
C GLY A 28 2.92 7.54 0.48
N CYS A 29 3.39 6.47 -0.13
CA CYS A 29 3.02 6.09 -1.50
C CYS A 29 1.92 5.03 -1.46
N SER A 30 0.78 5.29 -2.08
CA SER A 30 -0.31 4.32 -2.18
C SER A 30 -0.72 4.04 -3.61
N PHE A 31 -1.23 2.83 -3.81
CA PHE A 31 -1.72 2.35 -5.09
C PHE A 31 -3.16 1.85 -4.96
N SER A 32 -4.04 2.34 -5.81
CA SER A 32 -5.39 1.80 -6.01
C SER A 32 -5.28 0.49 -6.79
N VAL A 33 -5.96 -0.55 -6.32
CA VAL A 33 -6.02 -1.84 -7.00
C VAL A 33 -7.32 -1.94 -7.77
N PHE A 34 -7.23 -2.28 -9.06
CA PHE A 34 -8.38 -2.57 -9.92
C PHE A 34 -8.31 -4.02 -10.42
N ASN A 35 -9.44 -4.74 -10.32
CA ASN A 35 -9.54 -6.09 -10.86
C ASN A 35 -9.63 -6.08 -12.40
N ASN A 36 -9.73 -7.25 -13.03
CA ASN A 36 -9.83 -7.43 -14.47
C ASN A 36 -11.12 -6.84 -15.07
N LYS A 37 -12.14 -6.61 -14.24
CA LYS A 37 -13.40 -5.95 -14.61
C LYS A 37 -13.35 -4.43 -14.40
N SER A 38 -12.17 -3.88 -14.12
CA SER A 38 -11.95 -2.47 -13.79
C SER A 38 -12.69 -2.00 -12.53
N GLU A 39 -13.11 -2.91 -11.65
CA GLU A 39 -13.68 -2.54 -10.36
C GLU A 39 -12.58 -2.19 -9.37
N TRP A 40 -12.79 -1.11 -8.62
CA TRP A 40 -11.88 -0.72 -7.56
C TRP A 40 -11.97 -1.68 -6.36
N CYS A 41 -10.82 -2.20 -5.95
CA CYS A 41 -10.69 -3.25 -4.94
C CYS A 41 -10.14 -2.74 -3.60
N GLY A 42 -9.70 -1.50 -3.52
CA GLY A 42 -9.01 -0.95 -2.35
C GLY A 42 -7.62 -0.43 -2.66
N ILE A 43 -6.76 -0.40 -1.65
CA ILE A 43 -5.40 0.15 -1.78
C ILE A 43 -4.32 -0.75 -1.19
N ILE A 44 -3.09 -0.48 -1.62
CA ILE A 44 -1.84 -0.88 -0.98
C ILE A 44 -1.11 0.41 -0.61
N LEU A 45 -0.65 0.56 0.64
CA LEU A 45 0.05 1.74 1.13
C LEU A 45 1.41 1.38 1.68
N TYR A 46 2.40 2.14 1.24
CA TYR A 46 3.76 2.13 1.73
C TYR A 46 4.09 3.46 2.41
N SER A 47 4.91 3.43 3.46
CA SER A 47 5.32 4.62 4.20
C SER A 47 6.70 4.43 4.84
N LYS A 48 7.20 5.43 5.58
CA LYS A 48 8.49 5.40 6.28
C LYS A 48 8.54 4.41 7.45
N GLY A 49 7.42 3.77 7.77
CA GLY A 49 7.26 2.89 8.91
C GLY A 49 7.20 3.61 10.25
N ALA A 50 6.95 2.86 11.33
CA ALA A 50 6.72 3.42 12.65
C ALA A 50 8.01 3.91 13.35
N THR A 51 9.16 3.32 13.03
CA THR A 51 10.45 3.69 13.63
C THR A 51 11.38 4.32 12.60
N ASN A 52 12.05 5.40 13.01
CA ASN A 52 13.09 6.03 12.19
C ASN A 52 14.34 5.14 12.01
N LYS A 53 14.44 4.01 12.72
CA LYS A 53 15.56 3.08 12.66
C LYS A 53 15.28 1.79 11.88
N ILE A 54 14.17 1.69 11.11
CA ILE A 54 13.85 0.44 10.37
C ILE A 54 14.97 -0.03 9.42
N GLY A 55 15.76 0.89 8.88
CA GLY A 55 16.88 0.58 7.99
C GLY A 55 18.18 0.20 8.68
N ALA A 56 18.31 0.45 10.00
CA ALA A 56 19.56 0.28 10.72
C ALA A 56 20.16 -1.14 10.64
N PRO A 57 19.38 -2.24 10.72
CA PRO A 57 19.91 -3.60 10.55
C PRO A 57 20.53 -3.87 9.17
N TYR A 58 20.20 -3.04 8.18
CA TYR A 58 20.69 -3.15 6.80
C TYR A 58 21.70 -2.05 6.45
N GLY A 59 22.15 -1.25 7.42
CA GLY A 59 23.03 -0.10 7.18
C GLY A 59 22.39 1.04 6.38
N LEU A 60 21.04 1.10 6.33
CA LEU A 60 20.29 2.08 5.57
C LEU A 60 19.71 3.17 6.47
N VAL A 61 19.60 4.40 5.95
CA VAL A 61 18.95 5.53 6.62
C VAL A 61 17.52 5.73 6.14
N GLN A 62 16.73 6.52 6.87
CA GLN A 62 15.40 6.92 6.43
C GLN A 62 15.43 7.61 5.06
N GLY A 63 14.50 7.25 4.17
CA GLY A 63 14.50 7.65 2.77
C GLY A 63 15.19 6.67 1.81
N GLN A 64 16.03 5.76 2.32
CA GLN A 64 16.56 4.62 1.56
C GLN A 64 15.74 3.34 1.76
N VAL A 65 14.68 3.43 2.57
CA VAL A 65 13.83 2.33 2.99
C VAL A 65 12.37 2.77 2.91
N ILE A 66 11.50 1.81 2.59
CA ILE A 66 10.05 1.99 2.61
C ILE A 66 9.40 0.72 3.15
N GLU A 67 8.39 0.88 4.00
CA GLU A 67 7.67 -0.21 4.65
C GLU A 67 6.27 -0.35 4.01
N LEU A 68 5.86 -1.59 3.74
CA LEU A 68 4.46 -1.90 3.45
C LEU A 68 3.64 -1.77 4.72
N VAL A 69 2.92 -0.67 4.88
CA VAL A 69 2.20 -0.36 6.14
C VAL A 69 0.74 -0.79 6.12
N ARG A 70 0.06 -0.82 4.95
CA ARG A 70 -1.33 -1.28 4.85
C ARG A 70 -1.60 -2.01 3.54
N VAL A 71 -2.40 -3.06 3.64
CA VAL A 71 -3.10 -3.69 2.51
C VAL A 71 -4.58 -3.68 2.86
N ALA A 72 -5.34 -2.75 2.27
CA ALA A 72 -6.74 -2.52 2.60
C ALA A 72 -7.62 -2.81 1.38
N LEU A 73 -7.97 -4.07 1.20
CA LEU A 73 -8.70 -4.58 0.04
C LEU A 73 -10.07 -5.12 0.43
N ASN A 74 -11.06 -4.98 -0.46
CA ASN A 74 -12.46 -5.28 -0.22
C ASN A 74 -12.89 -6.72 -0.59
N GLY A 75 -11.97 -7.55 -1.07
CA GLY A 75 -12.24 -8.93 -1.50
C GLY A 75 -12.58 -9.09 -2.98
N LYS A 76 -12.72 -8.01 -3.75
CA LYS A 76 -13.00 -8.07 -5.20
C LYS A 76 -11.75 -8.28 -6.08
N GLN A 77 -10.57 -8.19 -5.50
CA GLN A 77 -9.30 -8.46 -6.18
C GLN A 77 -9.17 -9.96 -6.50
N GLU A 78 -8.53 -10.31 -7.62
CA GLU A 78 -8.30 -11.71 -7.97
C GLU A 78 -7.30 -12.40 -7.03
N SER A 79 -6.27 -11.67 -6.59
CA SER A 79 -5.23 -12.19 -5.71
C SER A 79 -4.52 -11.04 -4.99
N THR A 80 -4.54 -11.07 -3.66
CA THR A 80 -3.82 -10.11 -2.82
C THR A 80 -2.31 -10.15 -3.09
N SER A 81 -1.72 -11.34 -3.16
CA SER A 81 -0.28 -11.50 -3.44
C SER A 81 0.12 -10.96 -4.81
N LYS A 82 -0.74 -11.14 -5.82
CA LYS A 82 -0.52 -10.56 -7.16
C LYS A 82 -0.54 -9.03 -7.12
N ALA A 83 -1.50 -8.43 -6.41
CA ALA A 83 -1.58 -6.97 -6.26
C ALA A 83 -0.31 -6.41 -5.59
N VAL A 84 0.16 -7.04 -4.50
CA VAL A 84 1.38 -6.65 -3.78
C VAL A 84 2.63 -6.83 -4.65
N SER A 85 2.72 -7.90 -5.43
CA SER A 85 3.86 -8.09 -6.35
C SER A 85 3.92 -7.00 -7.42
N ILE A 86 2.77 -6.58 -7.96
CA ILE A 86 2.71 -5.48 -8.93
C ILE A 86 3.14 -4.17 -8.28
N SER A 87 2.65 -3.84 -7.07
CA SER A 87 3.04 -2.60 -6.39
C SER A 87 4.53 -2.55 -6.04
N LEU A 88 5.13 -3.68 -5.64
CA LEU A 88 6.58 -3.75 -5.40
C LEU A 88 7.39 -3.47 -6.68
N LYS A 89 6.94 -3.98 -7.83
CA LYS A 89 7.58 -3.67 -9.12
C LYS A 89 7.46 -2.19 -9.51
N MET A 90 6.35 -1.55 -9.16
CA MET A 90 6.15 -0.11 -9.40
C MET A 90 7.03 0.78 -8.52
N ILE A 91 7.45 0.31 -7.34
CA ILE A 91 8.35 1.05 -6.43
C ILE A 91 9.82 0.86 -6.79
N LYS A 92 10.20 -0.32 -7.28
CA LYS A 92 11.59 -0.67 -7.58
C LYS A 92 12.13 0.05 -8.84
N ASN A 93 11.23 0.56 -9.69
CA ASN A 93 11.53 1.12 -11.01
C ASN A 93 11.43 2.63 -11.00
#